data_AF-A0A0V1GJ99-F1
#
_entry.id   AF-A0A0V1GJ99-F1
#
_cell.length_a   1.000
_cell.length_b   1.000
_cell.length_c   1.000
_cell.angle_alpha   90.00
_cell.angle_beta   90.00
_cell.angle_gamma   90.00
#
_symmetry.space_group_name_H-M   'P 1'
#
loop_
_entity.id
_entity.type
_entity.pdbx_description
1 polymer ?
#
loop_
_entity_poly.entity_id
_entity_poly.type
_entity_poly.pdbx_seq_one_letter_code
_entity_poly.pdbx_strand_id
1 'polypeptide(L)'
;LQLDDAEPLLRAIDQLDTDDQRLRTLRATQRAYLQLARRRQTNSGRRLFRRRGRCRLRSSSSSSLFDHDQSSSSKNVQQTELLVELKQAIVELVLEMAAARSPAQRGPALLQADYSIESHSRDYDAYTEAHRTTRRCARALIDFERHEEDELGFCKNDIIEVLSRKDEHCWIGELNG
;
A
#
# COMPACT_ATOMS: atom_id res chain seq x y z
N LEU A 1 -14.00 -23.21 26.09
CA LEU A 1 -15.31 -23.00 25.41
C LEU A 1 -15.10 -23.30 23.94
N GLN A 2 -15.44 -24.52 23.53
CA GLN A 2 -15.32 -24.99 22.15
C GLN A 2 -16.25 -24.17 21.25
N LEU A 3 -15.68 -23.48 20.26
CA LEU A 3 -16.38 -22.75 19.20
C LEU A 3 -16.79 -23.73 18.08
N ASP A 4 -17.41 -24.85 18.44
CA ASP A 4 -17.61 -25.97 17.49
C ASP A 4 -19.00 -26.04 16.86
N ASP A 5 -19.89 -25.07 17.13
CA ASP A 5 -21.20 -25.07 16.46
C ASP A 5 -21.52 -23.69 15.89
N ALA A 6 -20.95 -23.42 14.71
CA ALA A 6 -21.30 -22.26 13.89
C ALA A 6 -22.65 -22.45 13.16
N GLU A 7 -23.21 -23.67 13.22
CA GLU A 7 -24.43 -24.07 12.52
C GLU A 7 -25.68 -23.29 12.96
N PRO A 8 -25.88 -22.97 14.26
CA PRO A 8 -27.00 -22.13 14.70
C PRO A 8 -26.88 -20.70 14.20
N LEU A 9 -25.66 -20.16 14.10
CA LEU A 9 -25.38 -18.82 13.59
C LEU A 9 -25.59 -18.75 12.07
N LEU A 10 -25.13 -19.76 11.33
CA LEU A 10 -25.36 -19.89 9.88
C LEU A 10 -26.86 -19.99 9.57
N ARG A 11 -27.60 -20.76 10.39
CA ARG A 11 -29.06 -20.89 10.26
C ARG A 11 -29.78 -19.58 10.58
N ALA A 12 -29.32 -18.83 11.58
CA ALA A 12 -29.87 -17.50 11.89
C ALA A 12 -29.59 -16.49 10.77
N ILE A 13 -28.42 -16.55 10.14
CA ILE A 13 -28.06 -15.71 8.98
C ILE A 13 -28.94 -16.05 7.77
N ASP A 14 -29.22 -17.32 7.52
CA ASP A 14 -30.11 -17.74 6.42
C ASP A 14 -31.60 -17.42 6.69
N GLN A 15 -32.00 -17.19 7.94
CA GLN A 15 -33.35 -16.75 8.32
C GLN A 15 -33.53 -15.22 8.28
N LEU A 16 -32.44 -14.46 8.19
CA LEU A 16 -32.50 -13.02 7.96
C LEU A 16 -32.75 -12.78 6.47
N ASP A 17 -34.02 -12.52 6.13
CA ASP A 17 -34.48 -12.21 4.78
C ASP A 17 -33.82 -10.90 4.28
N THR A 18 -32.58 -11.04 3.78
CA THR A 18 -31.71 -9.97 3.31
C THR A 18 -31.39 -10.23 1.85
N ASP A 19 -32.24 -9.68 0.97
CA ASP A 19 -32.09 -9.62 -0.49
C ASP A 19 -31.20 -10.74 -1.08
N ASP A 20 -31.82 -11.91 -1.21
CA ASP A 20 -31.27 -13.21 -1.63
C ASP A 20 -30.34 -13.13 -2.87
N GLN A 21 -30.52 -12.12 -3.72
CA GLN A 21 -29.67 -11.85 -4.90
C GLN A 21 -28.23 -11.43 -4.53
N ARG A 22 -28.04 -10.56 -3.52
CA ARG A 22 -26.71 -9.99 -3.18
C ARG A 22 -25.86 -11.00 -2.43
N LEU A 23 -26.47 -11.75 -1.51
CA LEU A 23 -25.78 -12.79 -0.75
C LEU A 23 -25.34 -13.95 -1.65
N ARG A 24 -26.19 -14.38 -2.59
CA ARG A 24 -25.83 -15.38 -3.61
C ARG A 24 -24.69 -14.90 -4.50
N THR A 25 -24.72 -13.65 -4.93
CA THR A 25 -23.65 -13.05 -5.74
C THR A 25 -22.33 -13.03 -4.97
N LEU A 26 -22.35 -12.61 -3.70
CA LEU A 26 -21.16 -12.60 -2.85
C LEU A 26 -20.60 -14.00 -2.59
N ARG A 27 -21.48 -14.98 -2.29
CA ARG A 27 -21.08 -16.39 -2.11
C ARG A 27 -20.52 -16.99 -3.41
N ALA A 28 -21.07 -16.61 -4.58
CA ALA A 28 -20.58 -17.05 -5.88
C ALA A 28 -19.21 -16.44 -6.23
N THR A 29 -19.00 -15.14 -5.97
CA THR A 29 -17.71 -14.47 -6.19
C THR A 29 -16.64 -15.03 -5.26
N GLN A 30 -16.95 -15.24 -3.98
CA GLN A 30 -16.03 -15.88 -3.03
C GLN A 30 -15.66 -17.31 -3.45
N ARG A 31 -16.62 -18.11 -3.94
CA ARG A 31 -16.33 -19.45 -4.48
C ARG A 31 -15.43 -19.40 -5.72
N ALA A 32 -15.67 -18.48 -6.65
CA ALA A 32 -14.82 -18.30 -7.82
C ALA A 32 -13.39 -17.89 -7.44
N TYR A 33 -13.24 -17.00 -6.46
CA TYR A 33 -11.94 -16.57 -5.94
C TYR A 33 -11.16 -17.73 -5.33
N LEU A 34 -11.79 -18.54 -4.48
CA LEU A 34 -11.15 -19.72 -3.88
C LEU A 34 -10.75 -20.76 -4.93
N GLN A 35 -11.52 -20.92 -6.01
CA GLN A 35 -11.17 -21.81 -7.11
C GLN A 35 -9.97 -21.31 -7.92
N LEU A 36 -9.86 -19.99 -8.16
CA LEU A 36 -8.69 -19.39 -8.81
C LEU A 36 -7.43 -19.50 -7.95
N ALA A 37 -7.56 -19.30 -6.64
CA ALA A 37 -6.47 -19.49 -5.70
C ALA A 37 -5.98 -20.96 -5.67
N ARG A 38 -6.91 -21.92 -5.73
CA ARG A 38 -6.58 -23.36 -5.80
C ARG A 38 -5.99 -23.80 -7.14
N ARG A 39 -6.45 -23.25 -8.27
CA ARG A 39 -5.92 -23.57 -9.61
C ARG A 39 -4.55 -22.97 -9.92
N ARG A 40 -4.08 -21.97 -9.16
CA ARG A 40 -2.78 -21.32 -9.37
C ARG A 40 -1.61 -21.97 -8.63
N GLN A 41 -1.86 -22.83 -7.65
CA GLN A 41 -0.80 -23.61 -7.02
C GLN A 41 -0.23 -24.71 -7.93
N THR A 42 -0.96 -25.15 -8.97
CA THR A 42 -0.52 -26.25 -9.86
C THR A 42 0.12 -25.79 -11.17
N ASN A 43 0.11 -24.50 -11.48
CA ASN A 43 0.71 -23.98 -12.71
C ASN A 43 1.96 -23.14 -12.39
N SER A 44 3.05 -23.83 -12.04
CA SER A 44 4.42 -23.29 -12.07
C SER A 44 4.93 -23.13 -13.52
N GLY A 45 4.07 -22.67 -14.43
CA GLY A 45 4.32 -22.64 -15.86
C GLY A 45 4.05 -21.26 -16.40
N ARG A 46 5.13 -20.48 -16.57
CA ARG A 46 5.27 -19.29 -17.44
C ARG A 46 4.01 -18.96 -18.24
N ARG A 47 3.30 -17.88 -17.92
CA ARG A 47 2.34 -17.28 -18.85
C ARG A 47 2.43 -15.76 -18.84
N LEU A 48 2.86 -15.26 -20.00
CA LEU A 48 2.83 -13.88 -20.46
C LEU A 48 1.58 -13.15 -19.97
N PHE A 49 1.80 -11.98 -19.38
CA PHE A 49 0.79 -11.00 -19.01
C PHE A 49 -0.05 -10.60 -20.24
N ARG A 50 -1.14 -11.30 -20.49
CA ARG A 50 -2.23 -10.77 -21.31
C ARG A 50 -3.07 -9.87 -20.42
N ARG A 51 -2.76 -8.57 -20.42
CA ARG A 51 -3.76 -7.53 -20.13
C ARG A 51 -4.97 -7.84 -21.01
N ARG A 52 -6.09 -8.27 -20.42
CA ARG A 52 -7.37 -8.25 -21.12
C ARG A 52 -7.65 -6.80 -21.52
N GLY A 53 -7.94 -6.63 -22.80
CA GLY A 53 -7.77 -5.37 -23.54
C GLY A 53 -8.51 -4.19 -22.92
N ARG A 54 -7.79 -3.06 -22.83
CA ARG A 54 -8.39 -1.73 -22.80
C ARG A 54 -9.09 -1.53 -24.15
N CYS A 55 -10.42 -1.50 -24.16
CA CYS A 55 -11.15 -1.01 -25.32
C CYS A 55 -10.78 0.46 -25.53
N ARG A 56 -9.95 0.75 -26.54
CA ARG A 56 -9.79 2.09 -27.12
C ARG A 56 -10.52 2.10 -28.45
N LEU A 57 -11.48 3.02 -28.58
CA LEU A 57 -12.07 3.65 -29.77
C LEU A 57 -13.21 4.51 -29.18
N ARG A 58 -13.34 5.82 -29.34
CA ARG A 58 -13.02 6.74 -30.43
C ARG A 58 -12.98 8.18 -29.90
N SER A 59 -12.38 9.03 -30.71
CA SER A 59 -12.24 10.48 -30.61
C SER A 59 -13.56 11.23 -30.44
N SER A 60 -13.50 12.29 -29.62
CA SER A 60 -14.20 13.57 -29.69
C SER A 60 -15.63 13.58 -30.25
N SER A 61 -16.62 13.76 -29.36
CA SER A 61 -17.59 14.87 -29.37
C SER A 61 -18.66 14.66 -28.30
N SER A 62 -18.83 15.67 -27.46
CA SER A 62 -20.00 16.02 -26.63
C SER A 62 -21.19 15.03 -26.59
N SER A 63 -21.49 14.51 -25.40
CA SER A 63 -22.83 14.64 -24.80
C SER A 63 -22.88 13.95 -23.43
N SER A 64 -23.58 14.62 -22.53
CA SER A 64 -23.94 14.20 -21.18
C SER A 64 -24.59 12.81 -21.13
N LEU A 65 -23.83 11.81 -20.71
CA LEU A 65 -24.34 10.60 -20.06
C LEU A 65 -23.29 10.24 -19.01
N PHE A 66 -23.45 10.76 -17.80
CA PHE A 66 -22.68 10.29 -16.64
C PHE A 66 -23.06 8.83 -16.42
N ASP A 67 -22.22 8.00 -17.02
CA ASP A 67 -22.34 6.57 -17.13
C ASP A 67 -22.18 5.94 -15.74
N HIS A 68 -23.12 5.02 -15.51
CA HIS A 68 -23.11 3.91 -14.58
C HIS A 68 -22.54 4.13 -13.17
N ASP A 69 -23.49 4.13 -12.23
CA ASP A 69 -23.42 3.59 -10.88
C ASP A 69 -22.20 2.67 -10.62
N GLN A 70 -21.05 3.28 -10.33
CA GLN A 70 -19.92 2.59 -9.72
C GLN A 70 -20.29 2.34 -8.27
N SER A 71 -21.16 1.33 -8.08
CA SER A 71 -21.47 0.72 -6.80
C SER A 71 -20.18 0.62 -5.99
N SER A 72 -20.21 1.03 -4.72
CA SER A 72 -19.09 0.89 -3.78
C SER A 72 -18.48 -0.52 -3.80
N SER A 73 -19.28 -1.53 -4.15
CA SER A 73 -18.83 -2.90 -4.40
C SER A 73 -17.74 -3.01 -5.47
N SER A 74 -17.89 -2.32 -6.61
CA SER A 74 -16.90 -2.35 -7.70
C SER A 74 -15.57 -1.71 -7.30
N LYS A 75 -15.60 -0.67 -6.45
CA LYS A 75 -14.39 -0.06 -5.89
C LYS A 75 -13.67 -1.01 -4.92
N ASN A 76 -14.42 -1.70 -4.07
CA ASN A 76 -13.87 -2.69 -3.15
C ASN A 76 -13.26 -3.88 -3.89
N VAL A 77 -13.90 -4.32 -4.97
CA VAL A 77 -13.37 -5.39 -5.85
C VAL A 77 -12.07 -4.95 -6.49
N GLN A 78 -12.03 -3.77 -7.13
CA GLN A 78 -10.82 -3.24 -7.76
C GLN A 78 -9.68 -3.02 -6.77
N GLN A 79 -9.99 -2.49 -5.58
CA GLN A 79 -9.01 -2.30 -4.52
C GLN A 79 -8.43 -3.64 -4.06
N THR A 80 -9.27 -4.67 -3.93
CA THR A 80 -8.82 -6.02 -3.55
C THR A 80 -7.95 -6.63 -4.65
N GLU A 81 -8.32 -6.46 -5.92
CA GLU A 81 -7.50 -6.91 -7.06
C GLU A 81 -6.11 -6.26 -7.03
N LEU A 82 -6.05 -4.93 -6.84
CA LEU A 82 -4.79 -4.19 -6.76
C LEU A 82 -3.92 -4.67 -5.60
N LEU A 83 -4.51 -4.93 -4.42
CA LEU A 83 -3.79 -5.45 -3.26
C LEU A 83 -3.22 -6.86 -3.52
N VAL A 84 -3.98 -7.72 -4.19
CA VAL A 84 -3.52 -9.07 -4.55
C VAL A 84 -2.37 -9.01 -5.56
N GLU A 85 -2.48 -8.14 -6.57
CA GLU A 85 -1.41 -7.93 -7.56
C GLU A 85 -0.14 -7.38 -6.91
N LEU A 86 -0.26 -6.39 -6.02
CA LEU A 86 0.86 -5.82 -5.30
C LEU A 86 1.57 -6.88 -4.43
N LYS A 87 0.81 -7.67 -3.67
CA LYS A 87 1.37 -8.75 -2.85
C LYS A 87 2.17 -9.74 -3.70
N GLN A 88 1.63 -10.12 -4.86
CA GLN A 88 2.30 -11.05 -5.77
C GLN A 88 3.60 -10.45 -6.33
N ALA A 89 3.56 -9.18 -6.75
CA ALA A 89 4.74 -8.47 -7.26
C ALA A 89 5.85 -8.37 -6.20
N ILE A 90 5.50 -8.08 -4.95
CA ILE A 90 6.47 -8.02 -3.83
C ILE A 90 7.12 -9.39 -3.62
N VAL A 91 6.34 -10.47 -3.63
CA VAL A 91 6.87 -11.84 -3.47
C VAL A 91 7.85 -12.17 -4.59
N GLU A 92 7.49 -11.88 -5.84
CA GLU A 92 8.35 -12.12 -7.01
C GLU A 92 9.67 -11.35 -6.90
N LEU A 93 9.61 -10.06 -6.55
CA LEU A 93 10.78 -9.21 -6.38
C LEU A 93 11.71 -9.74 -5.28
N VAL A 94 11.16 -10.13 -4.12
CA VAL A 94 11.95 -10.66 -3.00
C VAL A 94 12.63 -11.97 -3.38
N LEU A 95 11.94 -12.86 -4.09
CA LEU A 95 12.51 -14.11 -4.58
C LEU A 95 13.62 -13.86 -5.60
N GLU A 96 13.44 -12.91 -6.53
CA GLU A 96 14.47 -12.51 -7.49
C GLU A 96 15.71 -11.95 -6.79
N MET A 97 15.52 -11.01 -5.86
CA MET A 97 16.62 -10.43 -5.08
C MET A 97 17.36 -11.49 -4.27
N ALA A 98 16.66 -12.47 -3.68
CA ALA A 98 17.27 -13.58 -2.96
C ALA A 98 18.01 -14.57 -3.87
N ALA A 99 17.52 -14.77 -5.09
CA ALA A 99 18.19 -15.60 -6.11
C ALA A 99 19.48 -14.95 -6.60
N ALA A 100 19.49 -13.63 -6.77
CA ALA A 100 20.64 -12.84 -7.20
C ALA A 100 21.74 -12.66 -6.12
N ARG A 101 21.42 -12.87 -4.83
CA ARG A 101 22.41 -12.83 -3.75
C ARG A 101 23.39 -14.00 -3.83
N SER A 102 24.66 -13.72 -3.56
CA SER A 102 25.72 -14.74 -3.44
C SER A 102 25.34 -15.80 -2.38
N PRO A 103 25.74 -17.07 -2.56
CA PRO A 103 25.35 -18.17 -1.68
C PRO A 103 25.76 -17.95 -0.21
N ALA A 104 26.78 -17.14 0.05
CA ALA A 104 27.23 -16.78 1.39
C ALA A 104 26.30 -15.78 2.14
N GLN A 105 25.40 -15.09 1.43
CA GLN A 105 24.49 -14.07 1.99
C GLN A 105 23.00 -14.49 1.89
N ARG A 106 22.73 -15.77 1.58
CA ARG A 106 21.37 -16.32 1.58
C ARG A 106 20.88 -16.54 3.02
N GLY A 107 20.39 -15.47 3.64
CA GLY A 107 19.43 -15.61 4.74
C GLY A 107 18.08 -16.12 4.22
N PRO A 108 17.22 -16.69 5.07
CA PRO A 108 15.85 -17.04 4.69
C PRO A 108 15.09 -15.77 4.29
N ALA A 109 14.59 -15.72 3.05
CA ALA A 109 13.71 -14.64 2.60
C ALA A 109 12.34 -14.80 3.26
N LEU A 110 12.22 -14.35 4.51
CA LEU A 110 10.97 -14.44 5.27
C LEU A 110 9.98 -13.42 4.70
N LEU A 111 9.03 -13.91 3.89
CA LEU A 111 7.94 -13.11 3.30
C LEU A 111 6.80 -12.84 4.29
N GLN A 112 6.91 -13.34 5.51
CA GLN A 112 5.97 -13.14 6.58
C GLN A 112 6.53 -12.07 7.51
N ALA A 113 5.82 -10.95 7.65
CA ALA A 113 6.13 -9.97 8.67
C ALA A 113 5.98 -10.62 10.05
N ASP A 114 6.98 -10.42 10.91
CA ASP A 114 6.86 -10.79 12.31
C ASP A 114 6.04 -9.72 13.03
N TYR A 115 4.86 -10.12 13.52
CA TYR A 115 3.97 -9.26 14.30
C TYR A 115 4.14 -9.49 15.81
N SER A 116 5.22 -10.15 16.23
CA SER A 116 5.55 -10.31 17.65
C SER A 116 5.82 -8.96 18.32
N ILE A 117 5.54 -8.90 19.63
CA ILE A 117 5.81 -7.70 20.45
C ILE A 117 7.32 -7.41 20.48
N GLU A 118 8.16 -8.44 20.44
CA GLU A 118 9.62 -8.30 20.45
C GLU A 118 10.15 -7.66 19.14
N SER A 119 9.63 -8.09 17.98
CA SER A 119 9.95 -7.42 16.70
C SER A 119 9.51 -5.97 16.71
N HIS A 120 8.30 -5.70 17.19
CA HIS A 120 7.78 -4.33 17.26
C HIS A 120 8.64 -3.42 18.14
N SER A 121 9.15 -3.93 19.28
CA SER A 121 10.07 -3.17 20.13
C SER A 121 11.36 -2.80 19.41
N ARG A 122 11.96 -3.76 18.68
CA ARG A 122 13.20 -3.51 17.91
C ARG A 122 12.97 -2.53 16.77
N ASP A 123 11.85 -2.67 16.06
CA ASP A 123 11.48 -1.77 14.97
C ASP A 123 11.25 -0.34 15.48
N TYR A 124 10.64 -0.21 16.67
CA TYR A 124 10.47 1.08 17.33
C TYR A 124 11.80 1.72 17.67
N ASP A 125 12.72 0.98 18.30
CA ASP A 125 14.05 1.49 18.64
C ASP A 125 14.80 1.94 17.37
N ALA A 126 14.83 1.10 16.33
CA ALA A 126 15.44 1.43 15.04
C ALA A 126 14.79 2.67 14.39
N TYR A 127 13.46 2.78 14.45
CA TYR A 127 12.74 3.96 13.96
C TYR A 127 13.14 5.21 14.72
N THR A 128 13.21 5.16 16.06
CA THR A 128 13.58 6.33 16.88
C THR A 128 15.03 6.75 16.66
N GLU A 129 15.95 5.80 16.54
CA GLU A 129 17.36 6.06 16.20
C GLU A 129 17.49 6.66 14.81
N ALA A 130 16.81 6.08 13.81
CA ALA A 130 16.74 6.67 12.48
C ALA A 130 16.17 8.09 12.54
N HIS A 131 15.06 8.32 13.25
CA HIS A 131 14.48 9.66 13.40
C HIS A 131 15.39 10.67 14.09
N ARG A 132 16.26 10.20 15.01
CA ARG A 132 17.25 11.05 15.67
C ARG A 132 18.41 11.39 14.75
N THR A 133 18.81 10.45 13.88
CA THR A 133 19.97 10.58 13.00
C THR A 133 19.63 11.17 11.62
N THR A 134 18.38 11.08 11.18
CA THR A 134 17.92 11.68 9.93
C THR A 134 17.96 13.19 10.03
N ARG A 135 18.73 13.81 9.13
CA ARG A 135 18.74 15.26 8.94
C ARG A 135 17.32 15.73 8.67
N ARG A 136 16.87 16.69 9.47
CA ARG A 136 15.53 17.27 9.32
C ARG A 136 15.62 18.26 8.18
N CYS A 137 14.78 18.14 7.16
CA CYS A 137 14.76 19.07 6.06
C CYS A 137 13.39 19.73 5.93
N ALA A 138 13.38 21.03 5.63
CA ALA A 138 12.21 21.79 5.28
C ALA A 138 12.33 22.27 3.82
N ARG A 139 11.21 22.37 3.12
CA ARG A 139 11.18 22.95 1.77
C ARG A 139 10.64 24.37 1.84
N ALA A 140 11.39 25.33 1.31
CA ALA A 140 10.95 26.71 1.19
C ALA A 140 9.71 26.81 0.29
N LEU A 141 8.70 27.53 0.74
CA LEU A 141 7.44 27.72 -0.02
C LEU A 141 7.45 29.02 -0.85
N ILE A 142 8.26 29.98 -0.44
CA ILE A 142 8.43 31.30 -1.04
C ILE A 142 9.92 31.65 -1.05
N ASP A 143 10.27 32.65 -1.83
CA ASP A 143 11.59 33.27 -1.77
C ASP A 143 11.68 34.14 -0.51
N PHE A 144 12.83 34.12 0.16
CA PHE A 144 13.12 34.94 1.33
C PHE A 144 14.51 35.56 1.19
N GLU A 145 14.54 36.88 1.09
CA GLU A 145 15.78 37.65 1.03
C GLU A 145 16.22 37.99 2.45
N ARG A 146 17.49 37.68 2.77
CA ARG A 146 18.07 38.03 4.08
C ARG A 146 18.27 39.54 4.18
N HIS A 147 17.93 40.11 5.32
CA HIS A 147 18.15 41.53 5.64
C HIS A 147 19.18 41.70 6.76
N GLU A 148 19.21 40.77 7.72
CA GLU A 148 20.15 40.77 8.85
C GLU A 148 21.20 39.64 8.72
N GLU A 149 22.31 39.74 9.45
CA GLU A 149 23.43 38.78 9.36
C GLU A 149 23.10 37.41 9.94
N ASP A 150 22.14 37.32 10.85
CA ASP A 150 21.64 36.10 11.48
C ASP A 150 20.47 35.44 10.73
N GLU A 151 20.00 36.06 9.65
CA GLU A 151 18.95 35.52 8.79
C GLU A 151 19.50 34.64 7.64
N LEU A 152 18.83 33.52 7.39
CA LEU A 152 19.13 32.64 6.27
C LEU A 152 18.27 33.00 5.06
N GLY A 153 18.88 33.56 4.02
CA GLY A 153 18.21 33.81 2.73
C GLY A 153 18.09 32.53 1.89
N PHE A 154 16.95 32.33 1.23
CA PHE A 154 16.65 31.13 0.45
C PHE A 154 15.63 31.39 -0.68
N CYS A 155 15.62 30.52 -1.68
CA CYS A 155 14.66 30.55 -2.78
C CYS A 155 13.54 29.52 -2.57
N LYS A 156 12.40 29.75 -3.21
CA LYS A 156 11.28 28.82 -3.24
C LYS A 156 11.73 27.47 -3.77
N ASN A 157 11.32 26.42 -3.06
CA ASN A 157 11.66 25.02 -3.26
C ASN A 157 13.06 24.60 -2.80
N ASP A 158 13.86 25.50 -2.23
CA ASP A 158 15.11 25.10 -1.59
C ASP A 158 14.84 24.13 -0.44
N ILE A 159 15.76 23.19 -0.27
CA ILE A 159 15.73 22.23 0.82
C ILE A 159 16.71 22.71 1.89
N ILE A 160 16.15 23.20 2.99
CA ILE A 160 16.89 23.76 4.12
C ILE A 160 17.01 22.67 5.17
N GLU A 161 18.22 22.44 5.67
CA GLU A 161 18.41 21.57 6.81
C GLU A 161 18.07 22.31 8.11
N VAL A 162 17.21 21.71 8.93
CA VAL A 162 16.72 22.27 10.18
C VAL A 162 17.58 21.76 11.33
N LEU A 163 18.44 22.64 11.85
CA LEU A 163 19.36 22.37 12.95
C LEU A 163 18.67 22.50 14.32
N SER A 164 17.75 23.46 14.49
CA SER A 164 17.05 23.70 15.76
C SER A 164 15.66 24.29 15.57
N ARG A 165 14.69 23.79 16.34
CA ARG A 165 13.29 24.26 16.40
C ARG A 165 12.90 24.66 17.83
N LYS A 166 13.84 25.29 18.55
CA LYS A 166 13.61 25.72 19.95
C LYS A 166 12.53 26.79 20.04
N ASP A 167 12.45 27.65 19.03
CA ASP A 167 11.42 28.67 18.89
C ASP A 167 10.31 28.17 17.95
N GLU A 168 9.08 28.60 18.20
CA GLU A 168 7.91 28.24 17.40
C GLU A 168 7.90 28.97 16.05
N HIS A 169 8.43 30.18 15.98
CA HIS A 169 8.34 31.05 14.82
C HIS A 169 9.67 31.20 14.06
N CYS A 170 10.81 30.95 14.71
CA CYS A 170 12.14 31.12 14.13
C CYS A 170 12.98 29.84 14.28
N TRP A 171 13.22 29.12 13.19
CA TRP A 171 14.06 27.92 13.21
C TRP A 171 15.47 28.24 12.72
N ILE A 172 16.45 27.54 13.29
CA ILE A 172 17.84 27.62 12.84
C ILE A 172 18.05 26.54 11.78
N GLY A 173 18.58 26.91 10.64
CA GLY A 173 18.90 25.98 9.56
C GLY A 173 20.09 26.41 8.71
N GLU A 174 20.51 25.53 7.81
CA GLU A 174 21.60 25.76 6.86
C GLU A 174 21.20 25.34 5.44
N LEU A 175 21.84 25.95 4.45
CA LEU A 175 21.67 25.65 3.03
C LEU A 175 23.00 25.22 2.43
N ASN A 176 22.99 24.05 1.79
CA ASN A 176 24.16 23.46 1.12
C ASN A 176 25.32 23.03 2.03
N GLY A 177 25.06 22.78 3.33
CA GLY A 177 26.06 22.34 4.30
C GLY A 177 27.16 23.36 4.52
#